data_AF-A0A3M1QG76-F1
#
_entry.id   AF-A0A3M1QG76-F1
#
_cell.length_a   1.000
_cell.length_b   1.000
_cell.length_c   1.000
_cell.angle_alpha   90.00
_cell.angle_beta   90.00
_cell.angle_gamma   90.00
#
_symmetry.space_group_name_H-M   'P 1'
#
loop_
_entity.id
_entity.type
_entity.pdbx_description
1 polymer ?
#
loop_
_entity_poly.entity_id
_entity_poly.type
_entity_poly.pdbx_seq_one_letter_code
_entity_poly.pdbx_strand_id
1 'polypeptide(L)' 'MYIVTGAGGARLYEAMPPEQRPDYVRALRNDVHSFTHVSVDGDRLTLRQIALGGEVLDEWVLDKAPDAP' A
#
# COMPACT_ATOMS: atom_id res chain seq x y z
N MET A 1 -8.80 -5.78 4.55
CA MET A 1 -7.54 -5.04 4.37
C MET A 1 -7.89 -3.56 4.25
N TYR A 2 -7.16 -2.69 4.95
CA TYR A 2 -7.31 -1.24 4.83
C TYR A 2 -6.03 -0.63 4.26
N ILE A 3 -6.18 0.31 3.32
CA ILE A 3 -5.06 1.02 2.70
C ILE A 3 -5.28 2.51 2.94
N VAL A 4 -4.25 3.20 3.40
CA VAL A 4 -4.24 4.66 3.53
C VAL A 4 -3.37 5.23 2.41
N THR A 5 -3.98 5.95 1.47
CA THR A 5 -3.30 6.63 0.35
C THR A 5 -3.47 8.14 0.48
N GLY A 6 -2.55 8.80 1.19
CA GLY A 6 -2.61 10.24 1.48
C GLY A 6 -1.43 11.06 0.95
N ALA A 7 -0.43 10.43 0.31
CA ALA A 7 0.85 11.05 -0.02
C ALA A 7 0.88 11.78 -1.38
N GLY A 8 -0.28 12.21 -1.90
CA GLY A 8 -0.42 12.69 -3.28
C GLY A 8 0.08 14.11 -3.58
N GLY A 9 0.43 14.92 -2.56
CA GLY A 9 0.97 16.28 -2.81
C GLY A 9 0.96 17.25 -1.64
N ALA A 10 0.19 16.99 -0.58
CA ALA A 10 0.26 17.77 0.66
C ALA A 10 1.51 17.41 1.48
N ARG A 11 1.93 18.29 2.40
CA ARG A 11 3.08 18.03 3.29
C ARG A 11 2.98 16.65 3.94
N LEU A 12 4.07 15.90 3.88
CA LEU A 12 4.17 14.55 4.41
C LEU A 12 4.19 14.56 5.95
N TYR A 13 3.70 13.46 6.53
CA TYR A 13 3.70 13.26 7.98
C TYR A 13 5.12 13.04 8.50
N GLU A 14 5.34 13.33 9.78
CA GLU A 14 6.55 12.89 10.45
C GLU A 14 6.60 11.36 10.50
N ALA A 15 7.80 10.81 10.37
CA ALA A 15 8.01 9.38 10.41
C ALA A 15 7.61 8.84 11.80
N MET A 16 6.67 7.89 11.82
CA MET A 16 6.30 7.19 13.04
C MET A 16 7.33 6.10 13.34
N PRO A 17 7.98 6.12 14.53
CA PRO A 17 8.91 5.09 14.94
C PRO A 17 8.24 3.71 14.95
N PRO A 18 8.95 2.62 14.55
CA PRO A 18 8.39 1.28 14.48
C PRO A 18 7.68 0.81 15.76
N GLU A 19 8.24 1.12 16.92
CA GLU A 19 7.73 0.77 18.25
C GLU A 19 6.41 1.45 18.63
N GLN A 20 6.01 2.51 17.92
CA GLN A 20 4.75 3.21 18.14
C GLN A 20 3.65 2.76 17.16
N ARG A 21 3.98 1.88 16.20
CA ARG A 21 3.03 1.42 15.20
C ARG A 21 2.07 0.41 15.83
N PRO A 22 0.75 0.58 15.68
CA PRO A 22 -0.21 -0.42 16.13
C PRO A 22 0.02 -1.76 15.43
N ASP A 23 -0.23 -2.87 16.13
CA ASP A 23 0.01 -4.24 15.63
C ASP A 23 -0.71 -4.57 14.31
N TYR A 24 -1.83 -3.89 14.03
CA TYR A 24 -2.58 -4.05 12.79
C TYR A 24 -1.94 -3.35 11.57
N VAL A 25 -0.91 -2.53 11.77
CA VAL A 25 -0.19 -1.84 10.69
C VAL A 25 0.92 -2.75 10.18
N ARG A 26 0.65 -3.43 9.06
CA ARG A 26 1.62 -4.32 8.42
C ARG A 26 2.79 -3.57 7.77
N ALA A 27 2.50 -2.47 7.09
CA ALA A 27 3.47 -1.66 6.35
C ALA A 27 3.11 -0.17 6.47
N LEU A 28 4.13 0.69 6.50
CA LEU A 28 3.99 2.14 6.55
C LEU A 28 5.13 2.80 5.78
N ARG A 29 4.78 3.50 4.70
CA ARG A 29 5.66 4.35 3.88
C ARG A 29 4.94 5.67 3.60
N ASN A 30 5.10 6.64 4.48
CA ASN A 30 4.40 7.94 4.46
C ASN A 30 5.37 9.13 4.39
N ASP A 31 6.66 8.85 4.24
CA ASP A 31 7.79 9.78 4.15
C ASP A 31 8.15 10.15 2.71
N VAL A 32 7.46 9.57 1.73
CA VAL A 32 7.66 9.84 0.30
C VAL A 32 6.33 10.08 -0.41
N HIS A 33 6.30 11.09 -1.27
CA HIS A 33 5.17 11.32 -2.17
C HIS A 33 4.96 10.15 -3.11
N SER A 34 3.73 9.66 -3.14
CA SER A 34 3.41 8.42 -3.82
C SER A 34 1.91 8.33 -4.09
N PHE A 35 1.54 7.36 -4.90
CA PHE A 35 0.16 6.99 -5.18
C PHE A 35 0.02 5.47 -5.10
N THR A 36 -1.19 5.01 -4.81
CA THR A 36 -1.50 3.58 -4.88
C THR A 36 -2.09 3.24 -6.24
N HIS A 37 -1.48 2.28 -6.93
CA HIS A 37 -2.03 1.67 -8.13
C HIS A 37 -2.65 0.32 -7.77
N VAL A 38 -3.86 0.07 -8.27
CA VAL A 38 -4.60 -1.18 -8.06
C VAL A 38 -4.88 -1.80 -9.42
N SER A 39 -4.51 -3.06 -9.60
CA SER A 39 -4.79 -3.83 -10.82
C SER A 39 -5.40 -5.18 -10.49
N VAL A 40 -6.33 -5.62 -11.33
CA VAL A 40 -6.97 -6.93 -11.26
C VAL A 40 -6.68 -7.67 -12.56
N ASP A 41 -6.17 -8.89 -12.46
CA ASP A 41 -5.90 -9.79 -13.59
C ASP A 41 -6.47 -11.18 -13.27
N GLY A 42 -7.60 -11.51 -13.92
CA GLY A 42 -8.39 -12.69 -13.55
C GLY A 42 -8.79 -12.66 -12.07
N ASP A 43 -8.37 -13.68 -11.33
CA ASP A 43 -8.62 -13.83 -9.90
C ASP A 43 -7.53 -13.17 -9.02
N ARG A 44 -6.55 -12.47 -9.62
CA ARG A 44 -5.44 -11.86 -8.90
C ARG A 44 -5.61 -10.36 -8.76
N LEU A 45 -5.68 -9.88 -7.51
CA LEU A 45 -5.61 -8.48 -7.12
C LEU A 45 -4.16 -8.12 -6.77
N THR A 46 -3.64 -7.05 -7.36
CA THR A 46 -2.32 -6.49 -7.02
C THR A 46 -2.47 -5.02 -6.62
N LEU A 47 -1.89 -4.66 -5.48
CA LEU A 47 -1.78 -3.28 -5.01
C LEU A 47 -0.31 -2.89 -4.93
N ARG A 48 0.01 -1.71 -5.45
CA ARG A 48 1.36 -1.16 -5.44
C ARG A 48 1.33 0.27 -4.92
N GLN A 49 2.21 0.60 -3.98
CA GLN A 49 2.55 1.98 -3.69
C GLN A 49 3.71 2.38 -4.61
N ILE A 50 3.53 3.44 -5.39
CA ILE A 50 4.48 3.85 -6.42
C ILE A 50 4.95 5.27 -6.11
N ALA A 51 6.26 5.46 -6.03
CA ALA A 51 6.88 6.78 -5.88
C ALA A 51 6.73 7.60 -7.17
N LEU A 52 6.94 8.91 -7.09
CA LEU A 52 6.83 9.79 -8.27
C LEU A 52 7.82 9.45 -9.40
N GLY A 53 8.94 8.81 -9.07
CA GLY A 53 9.92 8.31 -10.04
C GLY A 53 9.53 6.98 -10.71
N GLY A 54 8.41 6.37 -10.33
CA GLY A 54 7.96 5.07 -10.85
C GLY A 54 8.46 3.85 -10.07
N GLU A 55 9.28 4.04 -9.04
CA GLU A 55 9.72 2.96 -8.15
C GLU A 55 8.55 2.40 -7.32
N VAL A 56 8.46 1.07 -7.23
CA VAL A 56 7.49 0.39 -6.35
C VAL A 56 8.06 0.33 -4.93
N LEU A 57 7.41 1.03 -4.00
CA LEU A 57 7.81 1.14 -2.59
C LEU A 57 7.26 0.00 -1.72
N ASP A 58 6.07 -0.50 -2.07
CA ASP A 58 5.40 -1.61 -1.42
C ASP A 58 4.49 -2.33 -2.43
N GLU A 59 4.36 -3.65 -2.29
CA GLU A 59 3.49 -4.48 -3.12
C GLU A 59 2.76 -5.51 -2.26
N TRP A 60 1.47 -5.65 -2.51
CA TRP A 60 0.65 -6.71 -1.94
C TRP A 60 -0.19 -7.37 -3.01
N VAL A 61 -0.31 -8.70 -2.91
CA VAL A 61 -1.02 -9.55 -3.87
C VAL A 61 -2.01 -10.44 -3.14
N LEU A 62 -3.20 -10.61 -3.72
CA LEU A 62 -4.19 -11.59 -3.30
C LEU A 62 -4.73 -12.33 -4.51
N ASP A 63 -4.63 -13.65 -4.46
CA ASP A 63 -5.35 -14.53 -5.35
C ASP A 63 -6.69 -14.90 -4.69
N LYS A 64 -7.80 -14.65 -5.40
CA LYS A 64 -9.14 -15.06 -4.95
C LYS A 64 -9.15 -16.58 -4.87
N ALA A 65 -9.53 -17.12 -3.71
CA ALA A 65 -9.81 -18.55 -3.61
C ALA A 65 -11.01 -18.89 -4.53
N PRO A 66 -11.02 -20.07 -5.16
CA PRO A 66 -12.20 -20.53 -5.88
C PRO A 66 -13.41 -20.50 -4.95
N ASP A 67 -14.56 -20.11 -5.47
CA ASP A 67 -15.80 -20.12 -4.70
C ASP A 67 -16.04 -21.56 -4.20
N ALA A 68 -16.39 -21.72 -2.92
CA ALA A 68 -16.70 -23.03 -2.36
C ALA A 68 -17.89 -23.64 -3.13
N PRO A 69 -17.90 -24.96 -3.38
CA PRO A 69 -18.95 -25.61 -4.15
C PRO A 69 -20.34 -25.48 -3.50
#